data_AF-A0A3M6U6Z4-F1
#
_entry.id   AF-A0A3M6U6Z4-F1
#
_cell.length_a   1.000
_cell.length_b   1.000
_cell.length_c   1.000
_cell.angle_alpha   90.00
_cell.angle_beta   90.00
_cell.angle_gamma   90.00
#
_symmetry.space_group_name_H-M   'P 1'
#
loop_
_entity.id
_entity.type
_entity.pdbx_description
1 polymer ?
#
loop_
_entity_poly.entity_id
_entity_poly.type
_entity_poly.pdbx_seq_one_letter_code
_entity_poly.pdbx_strand_id
1 'polypeptide(L)' 'MTINLLGTRVVRGQDWEWGNQDGGEGFVGTVVQVGRDKKSPVTEQLVYVQWDCGGKHNYRAGIEKKHDLRIFSFTNG' A
#
# COMPACT_ATOMS: atom_id res chain seq x y z
N MET A 1 8.45 2.23 18.77
CA MET A 1 7.12 2.77 18.43
C MET A 1 6.61 1.98 17.25
N THR A 2 5.49 1.28 17.38
CA THR A 2 4.88 0.58 16.23
C THR A 2 4.08 1.60 15.45
N ILE A 3 4.50 1.93 14.24
CA ILE A 3 3.71 2.81 13.36
C ILE A 3 2.48 2.02 12.90
N ASN A 4 1.29 2.47 13.28
CA ASN A 4 0.05 1.93 12.73
C ASN A 4 -0.17 2.56 11.35
N LEU A 5 -0.03 1.77 10.29
CA LEU A 5 -0.18 2.26 8.92
C LEU A 5 -1.64 2.25 8.45
N LEU A 6 -2.59 1.70 9.21
CA LEU A 6 -4.00 1.72 8.83
C LEU A 6 -4.51 3.16 8.69
N GLY A 7 -5.22 3.42 7.60
CA GLY A 7 -5.72 4.75 7.23
C GLY A 7 -4.69 5.64 6.53
N THR A 8 -3.41 5.27 6.53
CA THR A 8 -2.36 6.03 5.84
C THR A 8 -2.70 6.22 4.37
N ARG A 9 -2.53 7.45 3.89
CA ARG A 9 -2.76 7.81 2.49
C ARG A 9 -1.50 7.51 1.69
N VAL A 10 -1.67 6.84 0.55
CA VAL A 10 -0.57 6.36 -0.28
C VAL A 10 -0.79 6.67 -1.75
N VAL A 11 0.30 6.73 -2.51
CA VAL A 11 0.33 6.82 -3.97
C VAL A 11 1.24 5.72 -4.54
N ARG A 12 1.22 5.51 -5.86
CA ARG A 12 2.18 4.63 -6.54
C ARG A 12 3.64 4.96 -6.20
N GLY A 13 4.41 3.92 -5.95
CA GLY A 13 5.82 3.95 -5.56
C GLY A 13 6.78 3.87 -6.73
N GLN A 14 8.07 3.73 -6.43
CA GLN A 14 9.14 3.68 -7.44
C GLN A 14 9.11 2.37 -8.24
N ASP A 15 8.72 1.26 -7.62
CA ASP A 15 8.72 -0.06 -8.22
C ASP A 15 7.35 -0.47 -8.81
N TRP A 16 6.43 0.49 -8.94
CA TRP A 16 5.09 0.24 -9.43
C TRP A 16 5.07 -0.39 -10.84
N GLU A 17 4.42 -1.54 -10.96
CA GLU A 17 4.26 -2.27 -12.24
C GLU A 17 2.79 -2.63 -12.54
N TRP A 18 1.85 -2.10 -11.76
CA TRP A 18 0.45 -2.55 -11.74
C TRP A 18 -0.48 -1.75 -12.66
N GLY A 19 0.05 -1.17 -13.74
CA GLY A 19 -0.71 -0.36 -14.69
C GLY A 19 -1.43 0.80 -14.01
N ASN A 20 -2.73 0.97 -14.28
CA ASN A 20 -3.58 2.01 -13.69
C ASN A 20 -4.61 1.44 -12.70
N GLN A 21 -4.26 0.39 -11.94
CA GLN A 21 -5.14 -0.13 -10.88
C GLN A 21 -5.45 0.91 -9.78
N ASP A 22 -4.58 1.91 -9.62
CA ASP A 22 -4.77 3.07 -8.75
C ASP A 22 -5.57 4.21 -9.40
N GLY A 23 -5.86 4.14 -10.70
CA GLY A 23 -6.53 5.19 -11.47
C GLY A 23 -5.59 6.08 -12.30
N GLY A 24 -4.28 5.93 -12.17
CA GLY A 24 -3.29 6.75 -12.89
C GLY A 24 -2.31 7.46 -11.97
N GLU A 25 -1.29 8.10 -12.55
CA GLU A 25 -0.30 8.86 -11.78
C GLU A 25 -0.97 10.00 -11.01
N GLY A 26 -0.63 10.14 -9.73
CA GLY A 26 -1.19 11.15 -8.84
C GLY A 26 -2.46 10.73 -8.09
N PHE A 27 -3.05 9.57 -8.39
CA PHE A 27 -4.18 9.05 -7.62
C PHE A 27 -3.74 8.52 -6.25
N VAL A 28 -4.61 8.73 -5.26
CA VAL A 28 -4.36 8.43 -3.86
C VAL A 28 -5.26 7.28 -3.40
N GLY A 29 -4.74 6.45 -2.49
CA GLY A 29 -5.48 5.39 -1.83
C GLY A 29 -5.27 5.39 -0.33
N THR A 30 -6.04 4.56 0.36
CA THR A 30 -5.99 4.36 1.81
C THR A 30 -5.49 2.96 2.14
N VAL A 31 -4.50 2.84 3.02
CA VAL A 31 -4.11 1.55 3.58
C VAL A 31 -5.24 1.01 4.46
N VAL A 32 -5.78 -0.14 4.09
CA VAL A 32 -6.88 -0.80 4.83
C VAL A 32 -6.42 -2.06 5.56
N GLN A 33 -5.26 -2.61 5.20
CA GLN A 33 -4.67 -3.75 5.89
C GLN A 33 -3.16 -3.81 5.63
N VAL A 34 -2.39 -4.20 6.65
CA VAL A 34 -0.97 -4.53 6.54
C VAL A 34 -0.77 -5.95 7.03
N GLY A 35 -0.12 -6.79 6.24
CA GLY A 35 0.24 -8.14 6.65
C GLY A 35 -0.98 -9.06 6.86
N ARG A 36 -1.44 -9.77 5.83
CA ARG A 36 -2.66 -10.61 5.98
C ARG A 36 -2.45 -11.77 6.96
N ASP A 37 -1.31 -12.44 6.84
CA ASP A 37 -0.83 -13.43 7.81
C ASP A 37 0.62 -13.07 8.16
N LYS A 38 0.86 -12.82 9.46
CA LYS A 38 2.19 -12.46 9.99
C LYS A 38 3.13 -13.65 10.11
N LYS A 39 2.64 -14.88 9.93
CA LYS A 39 3.47 -16.09 9.93
C LYS A 39 4.07 -16.40 8.57
N SER A 40 3.55 -15.78 7.51
CA SER A 40 4.06 -15.92 6.15
C SER A 40 4.88 -14.67 5.77
N PRO A 41 6.19 -14.81 5.50
CA PRO A 41 7.07 -13.70 5.14
C PRO A 41 6.59 -12.94 3.90
N VAL A 42 5.89 -13.63 3.00
CA VAL A 42 5.32 -13.03 1.78
C VAL A 42 4.13 -12.16 2.15
N THR A 43 3.15 -12.70 2.89
CA THR A 43 1.91 -11.96 3.16
C THR A 43 2.08 -10.90 4.23
N GLU A 44 3.08 -10.99 5.10
CA GLU A 44 3.46 -9.97 6.07
C GLU A 44 3.87 -8.66 5.39
N GLN A 45 4.57 -8.77 4.25
CA GLN A 45 5.10 -7.64 3.48
C GLN A 45 4.14 -7.13 2.40
N LEU A 46 2.87 -7.56 2.43
CA LEU A 46 1.82 -7.02 1.57
C LEU A 46 1.01 -5.96 2.30
N VAL A 47 0.70 -4.90 1.58
CA VAL A 47 -0.20 -3.82 2.02
C VAL A 47 -1.41 -3.78 1.11
N TYR A 48 -2.60 -3.81 1.69
CA TYR A 48 -3.86 -3.69 0.96
C TYR A 48 -4.32 -2.24 0.97
N VAL A 49 -4.67 -1.74 -0.21
CA VAL A 49 -5.06 -0.35 -0.44
C VAL A 49 -6.45 -0.33 -1.05
N GLN A 50 -7.30 0.54 -0.51
CA GLN A 50 -8.52 0.99 -1.16
C GLN A 50 -8.20 2.30 -1.88
N TRP A 51 -8.18 2.27 -3.21
CA TRP A 51 -8.00 3.47 -4.03
C TRP A 51 -9.27 4.29 -4.09
N ASP A 52 -9.12 5.61 -4.17
CA ASP A 52 -10.26 6.54 -4.26
C ASP A 52 -11.04 6.37 -5.57
N CYS A 53 -10.40 5.83 -6.62
CA CYS A 53 -11.07 5.45 -7.87
C CYS A 53 -11.93 4.18 -7.74
N GLY A 54 -11.98 3.57 -6.56
CA GLY A 54 -12.83 2.43 -6.21
C GLY A 54 -12.11 1.08 -6.19
N GLY A 55 -10.96 0.95 -6.86
CA GLY A 55 -10.18 -0.29 -6.90
C GLY A 55 -9.64 -0.70 -5.52
N LYS A 56 -9.61 -2.01 -5.23
CA LYS A 56 -9.02 -2.57 -4.01
C LYS A 56 -8.04 -3.67 -4.35
N HIS A 57 -6.78 -3.47 -4.00
CA HIS A 57 -5.68 -4.33 -4.40
C HIS A 57 -4.61 -4.41 -3.29
N ASN A 58 -3.62 -5.28 -3.47
CA ASN A 58 -2.48 -5.41 -2.57
C ASN A 58 -1.17 -5.22 -3.30
N TYR A 59 -0.18 -4.69 -2.58
CA TYR A 59 1.07 -4.21 -3.15
C TYR A 59 2.26 -4.60 -2.28
N ARG A 60 3.43 -4.69 -2.93
CA ARG A 60 4.70 -5.04 -2.28
C ARG A 60 5.19 -3.88 -1.44
N ALA A 61 5.50 -4.16 -0.18
CA ALA A 61 6.15 -3.24 0.75
C ALA A 61 7.41 -3.91 1.33
N GLY A 62 8.32 -4.36 0.45
CA GLY A 62 9.60 -4.98 0.82
C GLY A 62 9.88 -6.34 0.16
N ILE A 63 8.87 -6.97 -0.46
CA ILE A 63 9.04 -8.23 -1.21
C ILE A 63 10.03 -8.01 -2.34
N GLU A 64 11.10 -8.81 -2.41
CA GLU A 64 12.18 -8.67 -3.39
C GLU A 64 12.81 -7.26 -3.42
N LYS A 65 12.80 -6.55 -2.28
CA LYS A 65 13.25 -5.14 -2.16
C LYS A 65 12.41 -4.16 -2.98
N LYS A 66 11.20 -4.55 -3.38
CA LYS A 66 10.27 -3.72 -4.16
C LYS A 66 9.33 -2.92 -3.27
N HIS A 67 9.17 -1.65 -3.62
CA HIS A 67 8.34 -0.68 -2.92
C HIS A 67 7.33 -0.08 -3.91
N ASP A 68 6.18 -0.75 -4.01
CA ASP A 68 5.11 -0.36 -4.93
C ASP A 68 4.30 0.83 -4.42
N LEU A 69 4.45 1.19 -3.14
CA LEU A 69 3.69 2.27 -2.50
C LEU A 69 4.61 3.30 -1.88
N ARG A 70 4.16 4.55 -1.85
CA ARG A 70 4.79 5.65 -1.14
C ARG A 70 3.78 6.31 -0.22
N ILE A 71 4.22 6.68 0.98
CA ILE A 71 3.40 7.43 1.92
C ILE A 71 3.18 8.83 1.36
N PHE A 72 1.90 9.21 1.23
CA PHE A 72 1.47 10.55 0.87
C PHE A 72 1.15 11.38 2.11
N SER A 73 0.42 10.79 3.06
CA SER A 73 0.09 11.44 4.35
C SER A 73 -0.20 10.37 5.40
N PHE A 74 0.29 10.59 6.62
CA PHE A 74 -0.07 9.76 7.76
C PHE A 74 -1.47 10.12 8.26
N THR A 75 -2.19 9.13 8.80
CA THR A 75 -3.35 9.44 9.63
C THR A 75 -2.89 10.11 10.92
N ASN A 76 -3.37 11.33 11.16
CA ASN A 76 -3.29 11.92 12.49
C ASN A 76 -4.24 11.11 13.38
N GLY A 77 -3.67 10.33 14.30
CA GLY A 77 -4.43 9.70 15.38
C GLY A 77 -5.00 10.71 16.34
#